data_AF-A0A3D0HQ70-F1
#
_entry.id   AF-A0A3D0HQ70-F1
#
_cell.length_a   1.000
_cell.length_b   1.000
_cell.length_c   1.000
_cell.angle_alpha   90.00
_cell.angle_beta   90.00
_cell.angle_gamma   90.00
#
_symmetry.space_group_name_H-M   'P 1'
#
loop_
_entity.id
_entity.type
_entity.pdbx_description
1 polymer ?
#
loop_
_entity_poly.entity_id
_entity_poly.type
_entity_poly.pdbx_seq_one_letter_code
_entity_poly.pdbx_strand_id
1 'polypeptide(L)' 'MQQIHEGKPLYVGVDTVAYDFGVSRAKAYAIIKDLNMELKKENPRAIVVAGKVNRIFYEECAGIRR' A
#
# COMPACT_ATOMS: atom_id res chain seq x y z
N MET A 1 17.51 -23.90 1.65
CA MET A 1 16.86 -22.58 1.80
C MET A 1 15.38 -22.76 1.49
N GLN A 2 14.49 -22.53 2.46
CA GLN A 2 13.06 -22.76 2.24
C GLN A 2 12.53 -21.73 1.24
N GLN A 3 11.97 -22.23 0.15
CA GLN A 3 11.22 -21.47 -0.83
C GLN A 3 9.82 -21.24 -0.24
N ILE A 4 9.57 -20.05 0.29
CA ILE A 4 8.27 -19.64 0.82
C ILE A 4 7.47 -18.96 -0.29
N HIS A 5 6.44 -19.63 -0.78
CA HIS A 5 5.33 -19.11 -1.60
C HIS A 5 4.07 -19.74 -0.98
N GLU A 6 2.89 -19.12 -0.80
CA GLU A 6 2.25 -18.02 -1.51
C GLU A 6 1.41 -17.13 -0.58
N GLY A 7 1.70 -15.83 -0.57
CA GLY A 7 0.79 -14.80 -0.09
C GLY A 7 1.35 -13.44 -0.49
N LYS A 8 0.53 -12.59 -1.10
CA LYS A 8 0.97 -11.22 -1.39
C LYS A 8 1.39 -10.54 -0.07
N PRO A 9 2.48 -9.77 -0.01
CA PRO A 9 2.98 -9.20 1.24
C PRO A 9 1.93 -8.29 1.89
N LEU A 10 1.79 -8.33 3.22
CA LEU A 10 0.78 -7.55 3.97
C LEU A 10 0.80 -6.05 3.65
N TYR A 11 1.96 -5.53 3.27
CA TYR A 11 2.16 -4.15 2.90
C TYR A 11 2.62 -4.03 1.45
N VAL A 12 2.10 -3.01 0.77
CA VAL A 12 2.51 -2.62 -0.58
C VAL A 12 3.55 -1.50 -0.45
N GLY A 13 4.70 -1.70 -1.11
CA GLY A 13 5.81 -0.75 -1.09
C GLY A 13 5.76 0.22 -2.27
N VAL A 14 6.59 1.27 -2.18
CA VAL A 14 6.69 2.33 -3.19
C VAL A 14 6.91 1.82 -4.61
N ASP A 15 7.70 0.77 -4.81
CA ASP A 15 7.99 0.23 -6.14
C ASP A 15 6.76 -0.35 -6.82
N THR A 16 5.93 -1.07 -6.06
CA THR A 16 4.66 -1.59 -6.56
C THR A 16 3.69 -0.45 -6.89
N VAL A 17 3.57 0.54 -6.00
CA VAL A 17 2.69 1.70 -6.24
C VAL A 17 3.17 2.50 -7.46
N ALA A 18 4.47 2.71 -7.60
CA ALA A 18 5.04 3.41 -8.75
C ALA A 18 4.75 2.66 -10.06
N TYR A 19 4.90 1.34 -10.06
CA TYR A 19 4.61 0.48 -11.20
C TYR A 19 3.11 0.47 -11.55
N ASP A 20 2.25 0.17 -10.59
CA ASP A 20 0.80 0.02 -10.79
C ASP A 20 0.16 1.32 -11.31
N PHE A 21 0.63 2.48 -10.83
CA PHE A 21 0.11 3.79 -11.22
C PHE A 21 0.90 4.44 -12.37
N GLY A 22 2.03 3.88 -12.81
CA GLY A 22 2.88 4.45 -13.85
C GLY A 22 3.50 5.81 -13.47
N VAL A 23 3.88 5.99 -12.21
CA VAL A 23 4.39 7.28 -11.68
C VAL A 23 5.81 7.17 -11.12
N SER A 24 6.46 8.32 -10.91
CA SER A 24 7.76 8.36 -10.25
C SER A 24 7.68 7.87 -8.79
N ARG A 25 8.80 7.36 -8.27
CA ARG A 25 8.90 6.96 -6.84
C ARG A 25 8.51 8.09 -5.89
N ALA A 26 8.87 9.33 -6.21
CA ALA A 26 8.51 10.51 -5.41
C ALA A 26 6.99 10.69 -5.34
N LYS A 27 6.29 10.55 -6.48
CA LYS A 27 4.83 10.61 -6.53
C LYS A 27 4.19 9.41 -5.83
N ALA A 28 4.76 8.22 -5.96
CA ALA A 28 4.31 7.03 -5.25
C ALA A 28 4.39 7.17 -3.72
N TYR A 29 5.46 7.80 -3.19
CA TYR A 29 5.54 8.12 -1.76
C TYR A 29 4.44 9.09 -1.31
N ALA A 30 4.10 10.09 -2.14
CA ALA A 30 2.99 10.99 -1.85
C ALA A 30 1.64 10.25 -1.81
N ILE A 31 1.39 9.38 -2.79
CA ILE A 31 0.18 8.53 -2.82
C ILE A 31 0.10 7.64 -1.57
N ILE A 32 1.19 6.98 -1.17
CA ILE A 32 1.23 6.15 0.04
C ILE A 32 0.92 6.98 1.30
N LYS A 33 1.44 8.21 1.37
CA LYS A 33 1.18 9.12 2.49
C LYS A 33 -0.31 9.46 2.57
N ASP A 34 -0.92 9.82 1.44
CA ASP A 34 -2.34 10.17 1.37
C ASP A 34 -3.22 8.97 1.75
N LEU A 35 -2.93 7.78 1.22
CA LEU A 35 -3.63 6.55 1.58
C LEU A 35 -3.52 6.21 3.08
N ASN A 36 -2.33 6.33 3.67
CA ASN A 36 -2.16 6.09 5.10
C ASN A 36 -2.90 7.12 5.96
N MET A 37 -3.06 8.37 5.48
CA MET A 37 -3.86 9.38 6.16
C MET A 37 -5.36 9.04 6.10
N GLU A 38 -5.88 8.64 4.94
CA GLU A 38 -7.28 8.21 4.81
C GLU A 38 -7.57 6.97 5.67
N LEU A 39 -6.69 5.95 5.64
CA LEU A 39 -6.81 4.77 6.50
C LEU A 39 -6.85 5.14 7.99
N LYS A 40 -6.07 6.14 8.41
CA LYS A 40 -6.07 6.64 9.79
C LYS A 40 -7.32 7.41 10.15
N LYS A 41 -7.95 8.11 9.20
CA LYS A 41 -9.22 8.80 9.42
C LYS A 41 -10.35 7.80 9.61
N GLU A 42 -10.41 6.77 8.79
CA GLU A 42 -11.42 5.71 8.87
C GLU A 42 -11.22 4.80 10.09
N ASN A 43 -9.97 4.46 10.40
CA ASN A 43 -9.60 3.65 11.55
C ASN A 43 -8.40 4.27 12.29
N PRO A 44 -8.63 5.10 13.33
CA PRO A 44 -7.55 5.75 14.09
C PRO A 44 -6.54 4.76 14.69
N ARG A 45 -6.95 3.52 14.97
CA ARG A 45 -6.11 2.45 15.54
C ARG A 45 -5.31 1.69 14.48
N ALA A 46 -5.49 1.96 13.19
CA ALA A 46 -4.75 1.29 12.13
C ALA A 46 -3.23 1.51 12.27
N ILE A 47 -2.44 0.47 11.97
CA ILE A 47 -0.97 0.58 11.97
C ILE A 47 -0.52 0.99 10.57
N VAL A 48 0.07 2.17 10.47
CA VAL A 48 0.66 2.72 9.24
C VAL A 48 2.17 2.64 9.29
N VAL A 49 2.80 2.41 8.14
CA VAL A 49 4.27 2.28 8.02
C VAL A 49 4.76 3.31 7.01
N ALA A 50 5.77 4.10 7.35
CA ALA A 50 6.32 5.07 6.41
C ALA A 50 6.82 4.38 5.14
N GLY A 51 6.37 4.87 3.97
CA GLY A 51 6.77 4.32 2.67
C GLY A 51 6.10 3.00 2.28
N LYS A 52 5.12 2.52 3.06
CA LYS A 52 4.29 1.37 2.71
C LYS A 52 2.83 1.62 3.08
N VAL A 53 1.90 0.92 2.43
CA VAL A 53 0.46 0.98 2.73
C VAL A 53 -0.07 -0.43 2.98
N ASN A 54 -1.05 -0.58 3.87
CA ASN A 54 -1.71 -1.88 4.08
C ASN A 54 -2.32 -2.38 2.76
N ARG A 55 -2.06 -3.64 2.40
CA ARG A 55 -2.48 -4.21 1.12
C ARG A 55 -3.99 -4.22 0.93
N ILE A 56 -4.77 -4.57 1.95
CA ILE A 56 -6.22 -4.67 1.82
C ILE A 56 -6.78 -3.30 1.47
N PHE A 57 -6.39 -2.28 2.24
CA PHE A 57 -6.79 -0.90 2.00
C PHE A 57 -6.34 -0.41 0.61
N TYR A 58 -5.10 -0.73 0.21
CA TYR A 58 -4.60 -0.40 -1.12
C TYR A 58 -5.42 -1.04 -2.24
N GLU A 59 -5.71 -2.34 -2.14
CA GLU A 59 -6.47 -3.08 -3.15
C GLU A 59 -7.93 -2.62 -3.21
N GLU A 60 -8.52 -2.20 -2.08
CA GLU A 60 -9.86 -1.58 -2.02
C GLU A 60 -9.87 -0.23 -2.71
N CYS A 61 -8.94 0.68 -2.38
CA CYS A 61 -8.84 1.99 -3.02
C CYS A 61 -8.51 1.90 -4.52
N ALA A 62 -7.71 0.91 -4.92
CA ALA A 62 -7.38 0.66 -6.33
C ALA A 62 -8.49 -0.08 -7.09
N GLY A 63 -9.58 -0.48 -6.44
CA GLY A 63 -10.69 -1.21 -7.04
C GLY A 63 -10.36 -2.66 -7.45
N ILE A 64 -9.26 -3.21 -6.93
CA ILE A 64 -8.80 -4.58 -7.17
C ILE A 64 -9.57 -5.58 -6.29
N ARG A 65 -10.03 -5.14 -5.12
CA ARG A 65 -10.79 -5.93 -4.16
C ARG A 65 -12.14 -5.25 -3.86
N ARG A 66 -13.24 -5.96 -4.10
CA ARG A 66 -14.63 -5.61 -3.73
C ARG A 66 -15.23 -6.73 -2.91
#